data_AF-A0A3L6LWB0-F1
#
_entry.id   AF-A0A3L6LWB0-F1
#
_cell.length_a   1.000
_cell.length_b   1.000
_cell.length_c   1.000
_cell.angle_alpha   90.00
_cell.angle_beta   90.00
_cell.angle_gamma   90.00
#
_symmetry.space_group_name_H-M   'P 1'
#
loop_
_entity.id
_entity.type
_entity.pdbx_description
1 polymer ?
#
loop_
_entity_poly.entity_id
_entity_poly.type
_entity_poly.pdbx_seq_one_letter_code
_entity_poly.pdbx_strand_id
1 'polypeptide(L)'
;MTTGKLTLVTSRQPAHLGKTYRLTASGLEKRTAGQMINGSFEVLAFADVQGLAQVLGQVSTSQAISASLPKNGSLQGTLVTKAEKVNHHGALARSKDDFVLAAGQPGVLILDYDPPAGVVPLDREQLWEALLEVAPGLASAGVIWWCSGSSLIYHGQDQIQGLVGQRIYVLVQDLADTERFGEVLFKRLWLAGHGRVEISKAGSLLSRCLFDQAMHQPARLDFGGAVCEAPLEQRRGQPVILSEGGFLDTRAALPGLTDVDQARFEDMLEAAKLKAAPEAEKIKALWQSERVPALVERLVKAGVSTDQATERAERTLASAQRGVLLGDFEVQLDSGETVTVGAILDDRARFHGHLTKDPLEPGYQNGKTCGKLYLFGSSPILTSRAHGGKTFRLMRQPSRLYLQKGGKAGLVDQIIDRLGHEPDLFLKGGIPVRIENGEARPLFKHALSHTIQSRIALFSRNDKGQDIPVDLPGDVVEMVMALLGVN
;
A
#
# COMPACT_ATOMS: atom_id res chain seq x y z
N MET A 1 -0.20 18.13 36.03
CA MET A 1 0.77 17.11 35.59
C MET A 1 0.47 16.79 34.13
N THR A 2 1.49 16.73 33.28
CA THR A 2 1.34 16.33 31.88
C THR A 2 0.98 14.84 31.84
N THR A 3 -0.01 14.44 31.04
CA THR A 3 -0.46 13.05 30.95
C THR A 3 -0.50 12.61 29.50
N GLY A 4 0.22 11.53 29.19
CA GLY A 4 0.23 10.89 27.89
C GLY A 4 -1.02 10.04 27.68
N LYS A 5 -1.46 9.92 26.43
CA LYS A 5 -2.57 9.02 26.05
C LYS A 5 -2.21 8.12 24.89
N LEU A 6 -2.83 6.95 24.87
CA LEU A 6 -2.86 6.03 23.74
C LEU A 6 -4.20 5.29 23.69
N THR A 7 -4.52 4.65 22.58
CA THR A 7 -5.69 3.77 22.49
C THR A 7 -5.27 2.31 22.59
N LEU A 8 -5.85 1.57 23.53
CA LEU A 8 -5.84 0.11 23.57
C LEU A 8 -7.03 -0.41 22.75
N VAL A 9 -6.76 -1.30 21.82
CA VAL A 9 -7.75 -1.99 21.00
C VAL A 9 -7.81 -3.44 21.43
N THR A 10 -9.00 -3.95 21.72
CA THR A 10 -9.24 -5.36 22.04
C THR A 10 -10.07 -6.00 20.93
N SER A 11 -9.53 -7.02 20.29
CA SER A 11 -10.22 -7.75 19.22
C SER A 11 -11.14 -8.82 19.81
N ARG A 12 -12.33 -8.93 19.23
CA ARG A 12 -13.25 -10.06 19.48
C ARG A 12 -13.27 -10.99 18.27
N GLN A 13 -13.20 -10.43 17.06
CA GLN A 13 -13.10 -11.18 15.83
C GLN A 13 -12.03 -10.55 14.93
N PRO A 14 -10.90 -11.22 14.66
CA PRO A 14 -10.50 -12.54 15.18
C PRO A 14 -10.21 -12.53 16.70
N ALA A 15 -10.16 -13.71 17.32
CA ALA A 15 -9.90 -13.83 18.77
C ALA A 15 -8.49 -13.38 19.18
N HIS A 16 -7.54 -13.40 18.24
CA HIS A 16 -6.16 -12.96 18.44
C HIS A 16 -5.75 -11.99 17.34
N LEU A 17 -4.86 -11.07 17.69
CA LEU A 17 -4.22 -10.13 16.77
C LEU A 17 -2.72 -10.44 16.66
N GLY A 18 -2.07 -9.85 15.65
CA GLY A 18 -0.64 -9.99 15.44
C GLY A 18 -0.28 -11.29 14.73
N LYS A 19 0.61 -12.08 15.33
CA LYS A 19 1.22 -13.26 14.70
C LYS A 19 0.88 -14.52 15.49
N THR A 20 0.60 -15.58 14.75
CA THR A 20 0.45 -16.94 15.29
C THR A 20 1.56 -17.82 14.73
N TYR A 21 2.22 -18.56 15.60
CA TYR A 21 3.28 -19.49 15.25
C TYR A 21 2.86 -20.92 15.56
N ARG A 22 3.13 -21.82 14.62
CA ARG A 22 2.86 -23.25 14.74
C ARG A 22 4.03 -24.04 14.17
N LEU A 23 4.37 -25.16 14.79
CA LEU A 23 5.32 -26.12 14.20
C LEU A 23 4.59 -27.08 13.26
N THR A 24 5.11 -27.23 12.04
CA THR A 24 4.59 -28.13 10.99
C THR A 24 5.68 -29.12 10.56
N ALA A 25 5.32 -30.12 9.76
CA ALA A 25 6.32 -31.03 9.17
C ALA A 25 7.37 -30.31 8.31
N SER A 26 7.03 -29.13 7.76
CA SER A 26 7.93 -28.26 6.99
C SER A 26 8.69 -27.23 7.84
N GLY A 27 8.56 -27.26 9.16
CA GLY A 27 9.18 -26.31 10.09
C GLY A 27 8.21 -25.27 10.65
N LEU A 28 8.74 -24.12 11.08
CA LEU A 28 7.98 -23.05 11.71
C LEU A 28 7.06 -22.35 10.70
N GLU A 29 5.75 -22.50 10.86
CA GLU A 29 4.74 -21.76 10.11
C GLU A 29 4.35 -20.48 10.88
N LYS A 30 4.26 -19.36 10.16
CA LYS A 30 3.81 -18.07 10.68
C LYS A 30 2.54 -17.63 9.97
N ARG A 31 1.48 -17.35 10.74
CA ARG A 31 0.24 -16.73 10.27
C ARG A 31 0.10 -15.33 10.86
N THR A 32 -0.51 -14.42 10.11
CA THR A 32 -0.74 -13.03 10.56
C THR A 32 -2.24 -12.77 10.65
N ALA A 33 -2.71 -12.38 11.83
CA ALA A 33 -4.08 -11.96 12.09
C ALA A 33 -4.11 -10.46 12.41
N GLY A 34 -4.39 -9.61 11.40
CA GLY A 34 -4.43 -8.15 11.58
C GLY A 34 -5.74 -7.50 11.14
N GLN A 35 -6.70 -8.30 10.67
CA GLN A 35 -7.97 -7.83 10.12
C GLN A 35 -9.07 -7.98 11.16
N MET A 36 -9.13 -7.03 12.10
CA MET A 36 -10.21 -6.96 13.06
C MET A 36 -11.53 -6.58 12.38
N ILE A 37 -12.52 -7.45 12.52
CA ILE A 37 -13.90 -7.28 12.05
C ILE A 37 -14.70 -6.56 13.12
N ASN A 38 -14.58 -6.99 14.38
CA ASN A 38 -15.19 -6.33 15.52
C ASN A 38 -14.34 -6.44 16.80
N GLY A 39 -14.57 -5.51 17.72
CA GLY A 39 -13.84 -5.39 18.97
C GLY A 39 -14.27 -4.17 19.77
N SER A 40 -13.40 -3.71 20.66
CA SER A 40 -13.58 -2.47 21.43
C SER A 40 -12.29 -1.66 21.46
N PHE A 41 -12.42 -0.40 21.82
CA PHE A 41 -11.30 0.48 22.12
C PHE A 41 -11.47 1.10 23.52
N GLU A 42 -10.34 1.44 24.12
CA GLU A 42 -10.23 2.19 25.37
C GLU A 42 -9.03 3.14 25.26
N VAL A 43 -9.18 4.38 25.72
CA VAL A 43 -8.10 5.37 25.77
C VAL A 43 -7.45 5.28 27.15
N LEU A 44 -6.21 4.82 27.17
CA LEU A 44 -5.41 4.72 28.38
C LEU A 44 -4.59 5.99 28.59
N ALA A 45 -4.34 6.31 29.85
CA ALA A 45 -3.52 7.43 30.27
C ALA A 45 -2.30 6.94 31.05
N PHE A 46 -1.16 7.61 30.89
CA PHE A 46 0.07 7.33 31.62
C PHE A 46 0.80 8.63 31.96
N ALA A 47 1.45 8.67 33.12
CA ALA A 47 2.12 9.88 33.62
C ALA A 47 3.56 10.01 33.11
N ASP A 48 4.26 8.89 32.98
CA ASP A 48 5.70 8.81 32.73
C ASP A 48 6.06 7.51 31.97
N VAL A 49 7.36 7.31 31.77
CA VAL A 49 7.89 6.15 31.05
C VAL A 49 7.61 4.84 31.79
N GLN A 50 7.62 4.85 33.13
CA GLN A 50 7.32 3.67 33.94
C GLN A 50 5.85 3.26 33.78
N GLY A 51 4.93 4.23 33.79
CA GLY A 51 3.51 4.00 33.53
C GLY A 51 3.27 3.44 32.12
N LEU A 52 3.95 3.97 31.10
CA LEU A 52 3.84 3.42 29.75
C LEU A 52 4.42 1.98 29.68
N ALA A 53 5.55 1.70 30.32
CA ALA A 53 6.13 0.35 30.37
C ALA A 53 5.17 -0.66 31.01
N GLN A 54 4.44 -0.27 32.07
CA GLN A 54 3.42 -1.13 32.68
C GLN A 54 2.26 -1.41 31.72
N VAL A 55 1.71 -0.38 31.05
CA VAL A 55 0.66 -0.54 30.04
C VAL A 55 1.11 -1.50 28.95
N LEU A 56 2.31 -1.27 28.42
CA LEU A 56 2.94 -2.10 27.41
C LEU A 56 2.97 -3.56 27.88
N GLY A 57 3.60 -3.84 29.05
CA GLY A 57 3.76 -5.19 29.61
C GLY A 57 2.46 -6.00 29.76
N GLN A 58 1.30 -5.35 29.79
CA GLN A 58 -0.02 -5.97 29.97
C GLN A 58 -0.77 -6.23 28.65
N VAL A 59 -0.27 -5.75 27.51
CA VAL A 59 -0.93 -5.94 26.20
C VAL A 59 -0.93 -7.42 25.82
N SER A 60 -2.12 -8.02 25.85
CA SER A 60 -2.33 -9.44 25.52
C SER A 60 -2.33 -9.72 24.01
N THR A 61 -2.40 -10.99 23.63
CA THR A 61 -2.42 -11.43 22.22
C THR A 61 -3.71 -11.10 21.48
N SER A 62 -4.80 -10.75 22.18
CA SER A 62 -6.04 -10.24 21.57
C SER A 62 -6.05 -8.72 21.46
N GLN A 63 -4.99 -8.06 21.93
CA GLN A 63 -4.90 -6.62 22.04
C GLN A 63 -3.80 -6.02 21.16
N ALA A 64 -3.98 -4.75 20.85
CA ALA A 64 -3.01 -3.92 20.17
C ALA A 64 -3.13 -2.49 20.68
N ILE A 65 -2.05 -1.73 20.63
CA ILE A 65 -2.07 -0.30 20.96
C ILE A 65 -2.07 0.54 19.69
N SER A 66 -2.53 1.77 19.81
CA SER A 66 -2.42 2.80 18.78
C SER A 66 -2.05 4.13 19.42
N ALA A 67 -1.10 4.84 18.80
CA ALA A 67 -0.81 6.23 19.15
C ALA A 67 -2.00 7.17 18.83
N SER A 68 -2.92 6.75 17.95
CA SER A 68 -4.07 7.56 17.57
C SER A 68 -5.18 7.51 18.62
N LEU A 69 -5.92 8.61 18.72
CA LEU A 69 -7.07 8.77 19.61
C LEU A 69 -8.37 8.91 18.81
N PRO A 70 -9.53 8.54 19.39
CA PRO A 70 -10.84 8.76 18.78
C PRO A 70 -11.11 10.25 18.50
N LYS A 71 -11.46 10.59 17.26
CA LYS A 71 -11.75 11.98 16.86
C LYS A 71 -12.97 12.57 17.56
N ASN A 72 -13.93 11.73 17.91
CA ASN A 72 -15.14 12.14 18.61
C ASN A 72 -14.93 12.35 20.13
N GLY A 73 -13.70 12.21 20.62
CA GLY A 73 -13.35 12.39 22.04
C GLY A 73 -13.83 11.27 22.97
N SER A 74 -14.42 10.19 22.45
CA SER A 74 -14.82 9.04 23.27
C SER A 74 -13.61 8.38 23.91
N LEU A 75 -13.72 8.02 25.20
CA LEU A 75 -12.65 7.32 25.92
C LEU A 75 -12.74 5.80 25.79
N GLN A 76 -13.92 5.28 25.42
CA GLN A 76 -14.11 3.85 25.18
C GLN A 76 -15.27 3.66 24.20
N GLY A 77 -15.32 2.50 23.55
CA GLY A 77 -16.42 2.18 22.64
C GLY A 77 -16.20 0.92 21.81
N THR A 78 -17.11 0.73 20.86
CA THR A 78 -17.10 -0.42 19.96
C THR A 78 -16.31 -0.11 18.69
N LEU A 79 -15.50 -1.06 18.23
CA LEU A 79 -14.86 -1.04 16.93
C LEU A 79 -15.49 -2.04 15.98
N VAL A 80 -15.78 -1.60 14.77
CA VAL A 80 -16.27 -2.43 13.66
C VAL A 80 -15.55 -2.07 12.36
N THR A 81 -15.77 -2.84 11.29
CA THR A 81 -15.28 -2.43 9.97
C THR A 81 -16.01 -1.17 9.49
N LYS A 82 -15.41 -0.43 8.55
CA LYS A 82 -16.05 0.76 7.96
C LYS A 82 -17.41 0.45 7.31
N ALA A 83 -17.57 -0.75 6.75
CA ALA A 83 -18.83 -1.19 6.14
C ALA A 83 -19.90 -1.41 7.22
N GLU A 84 -19.54 -2.03 8.34
CA GLU A 84 -20.48 -2.36 9.42
C GLU A 84 -20.93 -1.16 10.27
N LYS A 85 -20.31 0.02 10.12
CA LYS A 85 -20.73 1.23 10.85
C LYS A 85 -22.21 1.58 10.64
N VAL A 86 -22.79 1.25 9.48
CA VAL A 86 -24.21 1.51 9.19
C VAL A 86 -25.15 0.70 10.09
N ASN A 87 -24.69 -0.46 10.59
CA ASN A 87 -25.45 -1.36 11.46
C ASN A 87 -25.17 -1.09 12.95
N HIS A 88 -24.16 -0.29 13.28
CA HIS A 88 -23.68 -0.07 14.64
C HIS A 88 -23.51 1.43 14.94
N HIS A 89 -24.62 2.09 15.30
CA HIS A 89 -24.61 3.50 15.67
C HIS A 89 -23.61 3.80 16.80
N GLY A 90 -22.79 4.84 16.62
CA GLY A 90 -21.75 5.24 17.57
C GLY A 90 -20.47 4.38 17.56
N ALA A 91 -20.44 3.27 16.82
CA ALA A 91 -19.21 2.49 16.65
C ALA A 91 -18.22 3.24 15.74
N LEU A 92 -16.93 3.07 16.03
CA LEU A 92 -15.85 3.62 15.22
C LEU A 92 -15.25 2.52 14.33
N ALA A 93 -14.67 2.92 13.21
CA ALA A 93 -13.85 2.05 12.40
C ALA A 93 -12.38 2.43 12.51
N ARG A 94 -11.50 1.44 12.46
CA ARG A 94 -10.05 1.67 12.42
C ARG A 94 -9.65 2.34 11.09
N SER A 95 -9.77 3.66 11.07
CA SER A 95 -9.57 4.48 9.89
C SER A 95 -9.18 5.90 10.28
N LYS A 96 -8.57 6.61 9.34
CA LYS A 96 -8.28 8.05 9.47
C LYS A 96 -9.53 8.92 9.61
N ASP A 97 -10.72 8.39 9.36
CA ASP A 97 -11.97 9.14 9.48
C ASP A 97 -12.40 9.22 10.95
N ASP A 98 -12.11 8.18 11.74
CA ASP A 98 -12.54 8.06 13.15
C ASP A 98 -11.40 8.23 14.15
N PHE A 99 -10.14 8.07 13.73
CA PHE A 99 -8.96 8.18 14.58
C PHE A 99 -7.98 9.24 14.06
N VAL A 100 -7.28 9.90 14.98
CA VAL A 100 -6.34 10.97 14.69
C VAL A 100 -5.15 10.94 15.63
N LEU A 101 -4.01 11.44 15.17
CA LEU A 101 -2.90 11.83 16.03
C LEU A 101 -3.21 13.24 16.58
N ALA A 102 -3.71 13.31 17.82
CA ALA A 102 -4.38 14.50 18.32
C ALA A 102 -3.41 15.65 18.63
N ALA A 103 -3.74 16.85 18.13
CA ALA A 103 -2.92 18.05 18.33
C ALA A 103 -2.89 18.49 19.80
N GLY A 104 -1.71 18.86 20.29
CA GLY A 104 -1.48 19.34 21.65
C GLY A 104 -1.66 18.28 22.73
N GLN A 105 -1.83 17.01 22.36
CA GLN A 105 -1.98 15.90 23.29
C GLN A 105 -0.67 15.12 23.40
N PRO A 106 -0.07 15.06 24.60
CA PRO A 106 1.04 14.17 24.86
C PRO A 106 0.65 12.71 24.67
N GLY A 107 1.59 11.88 24.24
CA GLY A 107 1.34 10.47 23.97
C GLY A 107 2.62 9.71 23.64
N VAL A 108 2.47 8.66 22.84
CA VAL A 108 3.56 7.77 22.45
C VAL A 108 3.77 7.80 20.93
N LEU A 109 5.01 8.04 20.53
CA LEU A 109 5.50 7.73 19.19
C LEU A 109 6.00 6.28 19.17
N ILE A 110 5.59 5.50 18.18
CA ILE A 110 5.95 4.08 18.05
C ILE A 110 6.83 3.90 16.82
N LEU A 111 8.05 3.42 17.01
CA LEU A 111 8.99 3.09 15.96
C LEU A 111 9.08 1.55 15.81
N ASP A 112 8.72 1.05 14.62
CA ASP A 112 8.75 -0.37 14.28
C ASP A 112 10.02 -0.70 13.50
N TYR A 113 10.97 -1.40 14.13
CA TYR A 113 12.21 -1.80 13.47
C TYR A 113 11.97 -2.95 12.48
N ASP A 114 12.30 -2.70 11.21
CA ASP A 114 12.10 -3.57 10.05
C ASP A 114 13.45 -3.91 9.38
N PRO A 115 14.22 -4.88 9.95
CA PRO A 115 15.51 -5.26 9.41
C PRO A 115 15.38 -5.87 8.01
N PRO A 116 16.36 -5.65 7.11
CA PRO A 116 16.40 -6.32 5.82
C PRO A 116 16.43 -7.85 5.98
N ALA A 117 15.74 -8.55 5.08
CA ALA A 117 15.75 -10.00 5.06
C ALA A 117 17.17 -10.54 4.79
N GLY A 118 17.58 -11.56 5.54
CA GLY A 118 18.89 -12.21 5.38
C GLY A 118 20.07 -11.43 5.98
N VAL A 119 19.83 -10.29 6.62
CA VAL A 119 20.84 -9.54 7.36
C VAL A 119 20.67 -9.80 8.86
N VAL A 120 21.78 -9.86 9.59
CA VAL A 120 21.76 -9.94 11.05
C VAL A 120 21.09 -8.68 11.60
N PRO A 121 19.95 -8.79 12.32
CA PRO A 121 19.30 -7.64 12.92
C PRO A 121 20.22 -6.93 13.91
N LEU A 122 20.11 -5.60 14.01
CA LEU A 122 20.77 -4.85 15.07
C LEU A 122 20.28 -5.36 16.42
N ASP A 123 21.15 -5.42 17.42
CA ASP A 123 20.71 -5.60 18.80
C ASP A 123 20.08 -4.31 19.34
N ARG A 124 19.69 -4.33 20.61
CA ARG A 124 19.02 -3.21 21.28
C ARG A 124 19.93 -1.98 21.35
N GLU A 125 21.17 -2.18 21.78
CA GLU A 125 22.18 -1.14 21.96
C GLU A 125 22.50 -0.47 20.63
N GLN A 126 22.78 -1.25 19.60
CA GLN A 126 23.06 -0.76 18.25
C GLN A 126 21.87 -0.01 17.65
N LEU A 127 20.64 -0.51 17.84
CA LEU A 127 19.44 0.18 17.36
C LEU A 127 19.24 1.53 18.06
N TRP A 128 19.55 1.58 19.36
CA TRP A 128 19.46 2.82 20.14
C TRP A 128 20.55 3.82 19.74
N GLU A 129 21.78 3.38 19.54
CA GLU A 129 22.89 4.20 19.06
C GLU A 129 22.59 4.80 17.67
N ALA A 130 22.07 4.00 16.74
CA ALA A 130 21.67 4.49 15.41
C ALA A 130 20.57 5.56 15.47
N LEU A 131 19.67 5.48 16.45
CA LEU A 131 18.66 6.54 16.69
C LEU A 131 19.29 7.80 17.26
N LEU A 132 20.19 7.67 18.23
CA LEU A 132 20.85 8.81 18.87
C LEU A 132 21.79 9.55 17.92
N GLU A 133 22.40 8.86 16.96
CA GLU A 133 23.22 9.48 15.91
C GLU A 133 22.43 10.54 15.13
N VAL A 134 21.20 10.23 14.75
CA VAL A 134 20.37 11.12 13.91
C VAL A 134 19.46 12.06 14.70
N ALA A 135 19.13 11.69 15.94
CA ALA A 135 18.18 12.38 16.80
C ALA A 135 18.65 12.37 18.28
N PRO A 136 19.76 13.05 18.62
CA PRO A 136 20.37 12.98 19.95
C PRO A 136 19.45 13.51 21.06
N GLY A 137 18.48 14.37 20.72
CA GLY A 137 17.46 14.85 21.65
C GLY A 137 16.58 13.73 22.24
N LEU A 138 16.55 12.53 21.65
CA LEU A 138 15.87 11.36 22.22
C LEU A 138 16.45 10.94 23.57
N ALA A 139 17.72 11.24 23.85
CA ALA A 139 18.35 10.90 25.13
C ALA A 139 17.67 11.55 26.34
N SER A 140 17.02 12.71 26.16
CA SER A 140 16.28 13.42 27.21
C SER A 140 14.78 13.08 27.26
N ALA A 141 14.32 12.17 26.39
CA ALA A 141 12.95 11.68 26.35
C ALA A 141 12.76 10.43 27.22
N GLY A 142 11.52 10.15 27.61
CA GLY A 142 11.13 8.84 28.12
C GLY A 142 11.12 7.84 26.96
N VAL A 143 12.01 6.85 27.00
CA VAL A 143 12.17 5.89 25.90
C VAL A 143 12.14 4.46 26.40
N ILE A 144 11.35 3.61 25.75
CA ILE A 144 11.24 2.18 26.04
C ILE A 144 11.61 1.39 24.79
N TRP A 145 12.42 0.35 24.99
CA TRP A 145 12.62 -0.71 24.01
C TRP A 145 11.79 -1.93 24.34
N TRP A 146 11.28 -2.61 23.31
CA TRP A 146 10.67 -3.91 23.47
C TRP A 146 10.80 -4.80 22.23
N CYS A 147 10.85 -6.12 22.44
CA CYS A 147 10.72 -7.12 21.38
C CYS A 147 9.33 -7.11 20.74
N SER A 148 9.26 -7.19 19.42
CA SER A 148 7.99 -7.38 18.69
C SER A 148 7.41 -8.79 18.87
N GLY A 149 6.15 -8.97 18.50
CA GLY A 149 5.50 -10.29 18.37
C GLY A 149 6.12 -11.25 17.34
N SER A 150 7.25 -10.93 16.70
CA SER A 150 8.00 -11.86 15.85
C SER A 150 9.32 -12.33 16.44
N SER A 151 9.69 -11.90 17.64
CA SER A 151 10.99 -12.20 18.22
C SER A 151 10.88 -13.22 19.34
N LEU A 152 11.98 -13.94 19.58
CA LEU A 152 12.18 -14.79 20.75
C LEU A 152 11.14 -15.92 20.88
N ILE A 153 10.99 -16.71 19.81
CA ILE A 153 10.14 -17.91 19.76
C ILE A 153 10.99 -19.14 20.05
N TYR A 154 10.54 -19.97 20.98
CA TYR A 154 11.26 -21.13 21.50
C TYR A 154 10.44 -22.42 21.38
N HIS A 155 11.16 -23.53 21.30
CA HIS A 155 10.65 -24.88 21.51
C HIS A 155 11.52 -25.57 22.55
N GLY A 156 11.05 -25.68 23.80
CA GLY A 156 11.89 -26.15 24.89
C GLY A 156 13.10 -25.24 25.11
N GLN A 157 14.32 -25.76 24.93
CA GLN A 157 15.55 -24.95 25.04
C GLN A 157 15.99 -24.34 23.70
N ASP A 158 15.42 -24.79 22.60
CA ASP A 158 15.84 -24.36 21.27
C ASP A 158 15.20 -23.03 20.91
N GLN A 159 16.03 -22.05 20.55
CA GLN A 159 15.58 -20.78 20.01
C GLN A 159 15.30 -20.95 18.52
N ILE A 160 14.03 -21.13 18.16
CA ILE A 160 13.61 -21.31 16.76
C ILE A 160 13.66 -19.97 16.01
N GLN A 161 13.36 -18.87 16.70
CA GLN A 161 13.45 -17.52 16.14
C GLN A 161 14.01 -16.55 17.17
N GLY A 162 15.18 -15.97 16.86
CA GLY A 162 15.87 -15.02 17.72
C GLY A 162 15.23 -13.63 17.77
N LEU A 163 16.03 -12.64 18.17
CA LEU A 163 15.63 -11.24 18.13
C LEU A 163 15.64 -10.75 16.68
N VAL A 164 14.47 -10.45 16.13
CA VAL A 164 14.34 -9.95 14.75
C VAL A 164 13.61 -8.61 14.69
N GLY A 165 12.35 -8.56 15.13
CA GLY A 165 11.59 -7.32 15.16
C GLY A 165 11.66 -6.66 16.53
N GLN A 166 11.82 -5.34 16.55
CA GLN A 166 11.98 -4.54 17.76
C GLN A 166 11.04 -3.33 17.72
N ARG A 167 10.79 -2.73 18.88
CA ARG A 167 9.98 -1.53 19.08
C ARG A 167 10.74 -0.54 19.93
N ILE A 168 10.70 0.72 19.52
CA ILE A 168 11.07 1.85 20.38
C ILE A 168 9.83 2.71 20.57
N TYR A 169 9.49 2.97 21.82
CA TYR A 169 8.39 3.85 22.21
C TYR A 169 8.97 5.11 22.83
N VAL A 170 8.57 6.26 22.31
CA VAL A 170 9.08 7.56 22.76
C VAL A 170 7.91 8.39 23.28
N LEU A 171 8.03 8.91 24.50
CA LEU A 171 7.08 9.88 25.05
C LEU A 171 7.22 11.19 24.28
N VAL A 172 6.12 11.69 23.71
CA VAL A 172 6.09 12.93 22.91
C VAL A 172 5.05 13.91 23.42
N GLN A 173 5.33 15.21 23.32
CA GLN A 173 4.45 16.28 23.82
C GLN A 173 3.22 16.50 22.93
N ASP A 174 3.33 16.23 21.63
CA ASP A 174 2.28 16.51 20.64
C ASP A 174 2.20 15.38 19.62
N LEU A 175 1.17 14.53 19.73
CA LEU A 175 0.95 13.43 18.81
C LEU A 175 0.82 13.89 17.35
N ALA A 176 0.28 15.09 17.09
CA ALA A 176 0.06 15.58 15.72
C ALA A 176 1.36 15.78 14.92
N ASP A 177 2.51 15.86 15.58
CA ASP A 177 3.80 16.00 14.90
C ASP A 177 4.43 14.66 14.45
N THR A 178 3.79 13.52 14.78
CA THR A 178 4.31 12.17 14.53
C THR A 178 4.61 11.91 13.05
N GLU A 179 3.73 12.32 12.13
CA GLU A 179 3.94 12.10 10.69
C GLU A 179 5.17 12.87 10.18
N ARG A 180 5.30 14.15 10.56
CA ARG A 180 6.47 14.99 10.22
C ARG A 180 7.75 14.42 10.82
N PHE A 181 7.74 14.07 12.11
CA PHE A 181 8.90 13.48 12.78
C PHE A 181 9.35 12.21 12.06
N GLY A 182 8.41 11.33 11.71
CA GLY A 182 8.66 10.09 10.99
C GLY A 182 9.29 10.29 9.60
N GLU A 183 8.83 11.28 8.85
CA GLU A 183 9.39 11.64 7.55
C GLU A 183 10.83 12.16 7.69
N VAL A 184 11.07 13.09 8.63
CA VAL A 184 12.39 13.66 8.88
C VAL A 184 13.36 12.60 9.39
N LEU A 185 12.92 11.73 10.29
CA LEU A 185 13.73 10.62 10.81
C LEU A 185 14.17 9.70 9.68
N PHE A 186 13.26 9.33 8.77
CA PHE A 186 13.61 8.51 7.61
C PHE A 186 14.70 9.17 6.75
N LYS A 187 14.55 10.46 6.42
CA LYS A 187 15.53 11.17 5.60
C LYS A 187 16.90 11.27 6.29
N ARG A 188 16.93 11.57 7.59
CA ARG A 188 18.17 11.63 8.37
C ARG A 188 18.85 10.26 8.50
N LEU A 189 18.09 9.19 8.73
CA LEU A 189 18.63 7.83 8.74
C LEU A 189 19.18 7.42 7.37
N TRP A 190 18.55 7.84 6.28
CA TRP A 190 19.14 7.68 4.94
C TRP A 190 20.49 8.40 4.86
N LEU A 191 20.56 9.68 5.25
CA LEU A 191 21.80 10.46 5.22
C LEU A 191 22.91 9.88 6.12
N ALA A 192 22.54 9.17 7.19
CA ALA A 192 23.45 8.41 8.04
C ALA A 192 23.81 7.01 7.49
N GLY A 193 23.34 6.65 6.29
CA GLY A 193 23.69 5.39 5.63
C GLY A 193 22.81 4.19 5.99
N HIS A 194 21.69 4.40 6.69
CA HIS A 194 20.74 3.34 7.05
C HIS A 194 19.59 3.15 6.03
N GLY A 195 19.65 3.86 4.91
CA GLY A 195 18.70 3.75 3.81
C GLY A 195 18.99 2.58 2.87
N ARG A 196 17.94 1.99 2.29
CA ARG A 196 18.09 0.94 1.27
C ARG A 196 16.96 0.92 0.25
N VAL A 197 17.23 0.39 -0.94
CA VAL A 197 16.19 0.04 -1.94
C VAL A 197 16.05 -1.47 -1.97
N GLU A 198 14.84 -1.96 -1.70
CA GLU A 198 14.47 -3.36 -1.90
C GLU A 198 13.68 -3.51 -3.20
N ILE A 199 13.74 -4.69 -3.83
CA ILE A 199 12.98 -4.99 -5.04
C ILE A 199 11.83 -5.94 -4.68
N SER A 200 10.60 -5.56 -5.01
CA SER A 200 9.41 -6.41 -4.79
C SER A 200 9.42 -7.64 -5.70
N LYS A 201 8.57 -8.66 -5.45
CA LYS A 201 8.51 -9.83 -6.35
C LYS A 201 8.01 -9.45 -7.75
N ALA A 202 7.24 -8.36 -7.85
CA ALA A 202 6.84 -7.77 -9.13
C ALA A 202 7.85 -6.75 -9.69
N GLY A 203 9.03 -6.60 -9.09
CA GLY A 203 10.11 -5.74 -9.60
C GLY A 203 9.93 -4.25 -9.30
N SER A 204 9.08 -3.88 -8.32
CA SER A 204 8.97 -2.48 -7.88
C SER A 204 10.13 -2.11 -6.96
N LEU A 205 10.69 -0.91 -7.12
CA LEU A 205 11.72 -0.36 -6.23
C LEU A 205 11.07 0.21 -4.96
N LEU A 206 11.40 -0.34 -3.80
CA LEU A 206 10.83 -0.01 -2.50
C LEU A 206 11.89 0.70 -1.65
N SER A 207 11.67 1.97 -1.34
CA SER A 207 12.54 2.74 -0.44
C SER A 207 12.27 2.32 1.01
N ARG A 208 13.29 1.80 1.68
CA ARG A 208 13.23 1.26 3.05
C ARG A 208 14.30 1.89 3.92
N CYS A 209 14.14 1.77 5.24
CA CYS A 209 15.10 2.22 6.24
C CYS A 209 14.97 1.34 7.51
N LEU A 210 15.53 1.76 8.65
CA LEU A 210 15.45 1.00 9.90
C LEU A 210 14.01 0.84 10.39
N PHE A 211 13.18 1.88 10.26
CA PHE A 211 11.82 1.89 10.81
C PHE A 211 10.73 1.91 9.72
N ASP A 212 9.66 1.13 9.90
CA ASP A 212 8.50 1.16 9.01
C ASP A 212 7.74 2.49 9.16
N GLN A 213 7.83 3.32 8.12
CA GLN A 213 7.15 4.62 8.05
C GLN A 213 5.63 4.51 8.18
N ALA A 214 5.04 3.37 7.84
CA ALA A 214 3.61 3.19 7.90
C ALA A 214 3.07 3.37 9.33
N MET A 215 3.88 3.11 10.36
CA MET A 215 3.49 3.23 11.77
C MET A 215 3.20 4.67 12.22
N HIS A 216 3.70 5.67 11.50
CA HIS A 216 3.47 7.07 11.83
C HIS A 216 2.11 7.59 11.36
N GLN A 217 1.37 6.81 10.57
CA GLN A 217 0.05 7.20 10.08
C GLN A 217 -1.05 6.98 11.14
N PRO A 218 -2.18 7.71 11.07
CA PRO A 218 -3.31 7.47 11.94
C PRO A 218 -3.89 6.05 11.85
N ALA A 219 -4.49 5.58 12.95
CA ALA A 219 -5.18 4.29 13.08
C ALA A 219 -4.30 3.04 12.84
N ARG A 220 -2.98 3.19 13.05
CA ARG A 220 -2.01 2.10 13.01
C ARG A 220 -2.02 1.35 14.34
N LEU A 221 -1.90 0.03 14.25
CA LEU A 221 -1.87 -0.86 15.40
C LEU A 221 -0.45 -1.35 15.59
N ASP A 222 0.01 -1.30 16.82
CA ASP A 222 1.14 -2.09 17.27
C ASP A 222 0.64 -3.27 18.10
N PHE A 223 0.97 -4.47 17.64
CA PHE A 223 0.42 -5.71 18.20
C PHE A 223 1.25 -6.19 19.39
N GLY A 224 0.58 -6.81 20.36
CA GLY A 224 1.21 -7.44 21.51
C GLY A 224 2.08 -8.67 21.17
N GLY A 225 2.15 -9.60 22.13
CA GLY A 225 2.88 -10.85 21.96
C GLY A 225 2.34 -11.73 20.82
N ALA A 226 3.13 -12.73 20.44
CA ALA A 226 2.70 -13.75 19.49
C ALA A 226 1.84 -14.79 20.18
N VAL A 227 0.83 -15.31 19.48
CA VAL A 227 0.21 -16.59 19.85
C VAL A 227 1.16 -17.70 19.42
N CYS A 228 1.59 -18.54 20.36
CA CYS A 228 2.40 -19.71 20.06
C CYS A 228 1.56 -20.95 20.32
N GLU A 229 1.30 -21.75 19.28
CA GLU A 229 0.66 -23.04 19.44
C GLU A 229 1.65 -24.01 20.10
N ALA A 230 1.21 -24.69 21.16
CA ALA A 230 2.03 -25.65 21.86
C ALA A 230 2.63 -26.67 20.86
N PRO A 231 3.93 -27.01 21.00
CA PRO A 231 4.82 -26.75 22.14
C PRO A 231 5.64 -25.45 22.05
N LEU A 232 5.31 -24.53 21.14
CA LEU A 232 6.02 -23.26 21.01
C LEU A 232 5.64 -22.28 22.14
N GLU A 233 6.59 -21.43 22.50
CA GLU A 233 6.34 -20.30 23.40
C GLU A 233 7.16 -19.07 23.00
N GLN A 234 6.70 -17.89 23.43
CA GLN A 234 7.43 -16.64 23.25
C GLN A 234 8.06 -16.19 24.56
N ARG A 235 9.38 -15.99 24.57
CA ARG A 235 10.15 -15.54 25.74
C ARG A 235 10.70 -14.13 25.54
N ARG A 236 9.81 -13.14 25.47
CA ARG A 236 10.16 -11.73 25.16
C ARG A 236 10.55 -10.86 26.36
N GLY A 237 10.46 -11.39 27.58
CA GLY A 237 10.75 -10.65 28.81
C GLY A 237 9.79 -9.46 29.04
N GLN A 238 10.30 -8.46 29.76
CA GLN A 238 9.58 -7.21 30.08
C GLN A 238 10.08 -6.05 29.20
N PRO A 239 9.28 -4.97 29.01
CA PRO A 239 9.76 -3.75 28.37
C PRO A 239 10.97 -3.17 29.12
N VAL A 240 11.95 -2.64 28.38
CA VAL A 240 13.19 -2.08 28.95
C VAL A 240 13.19 -0.57 28.77
N ILE A 241 13.35 0.18 29.85
CA ILE A 241 13.48 1.64 29.78
C ILE A 241 14.91 1.96 29.35
N LEU A 242 15.06 2.63 28.22
CA LEU A 242 16.35 3.11 27.69
C LEU A 242 16.72 4.50 28.23
N SER A 243 15.72 5.33 28.52
CA SER A 243 15.90 6.64 29.14
C SER A 243 14.67 7.03 29.97
N GLU A 244 14.91 7.60 31.16
CA GLU A 244 13.88 8.06 32.11
C GLU A 244 13.45 9.52 31.89
N GLY A 245 13.70 10.07 30.71
CA GLY A 245 13.37 11.46 30.38
C GLY A 245 11.87 11.76 30.31
N GLY A 246 11.56 13.02 29.97
CA GLY A 246 10.18 13.52 29.90
C GLY A 246 9.51 13.32 28.53
N PHE A 247 8.39 14.00 28.32
CA PHE A 247 7.76 14.09 27.01
C PHE A 247 8.61 14.98 26.09
N LEU A 248 9.01 14.43 24.93
CA LEU A 248 9.85 15.09 23.94
C LEU A 248 9.10 16.13 23.13
N ASP A 249 9.68 17.32 22.97
CA ASP A 249 9.33 18.21 21.87
C ASP A 249 10.00 17.70 20.59
N THR A 250 9.22 17.02 19.75
CA THR A 250 9.69 16.39 18.50
C THR A 250 10.17 17.40 17.46
N ARG A 251 9.68 18.65 17.50
CA ARG A 251 10.08 19.70 16.56
C ARG A 251 11.45 20.25 16.91
N ALA A 252 11.70 20.45 18.20
CA ALA A 252 13.01 20.86 18.71
C ALA A 252 14.06 19.73 18.59
N ALA A 253 13.68 18.50 18.94
CA ALA A 253 14.59 17.36 18.94
C ALA A 253 14.98 16.88 17.54
N LEU A 254 14.08 17.03 16.57
CA LEU A 254 14.31 16.61 15.19
C LEU A 254 13.74 17.64 14.20
N PRO A 255 14.43 18.78 14.02
CA PRO A 255 14.00 19.81 13.08
C PRO A 255 14.07 19.31 11.63
N GLY A 256 13.30 19.96 10.76
CA GLY A 256 13.31 19.69 9.32
C GLY A 256 14.72 19.75 8.71
N LEU A 257 14.89 19.09 7.57
CA LEU A 257 16.14 19.14 6.82
C LEU A 257 16.36 20.56 6.28
N THR A 258 17.63 20.94 6.15
CA THR A 258 18.02 22.09 5.33
C THR A 258 17.80 21.77 3.85
N ASP A 259 17.69 22.78 2.99
CA ASP A 259 17.57 22.57 1.54
C ASP A 259 18.76 21.75 0.98
N VAL A 260 19.95 21.95 1.54
CA VAL A 260 21.16 21.21 1.17
C VAL A 260 21.03 19.73 1.54
N ASP A 261 20.59 19.42 2.76
CA ASP A 261 20.40 18.02 3.18
C ASP A 261 19.24 17.35 2.43
N GLN A 262 18.19 18.11 2.11
CA GLN A 262 17.07 17.62 1.31
C GLN A 262 17.54 17.22 -0.10
N ALA A 263 18.35 18.05 -0.77
CA ALA A 263 18.95 17.73 -2.06
C ALA A 263 19.88 16.51 -1.98
N ARG A 264 20.74 16.44 -0.94
CA ARG A 264 21.63 15.28 -0.72
C ARG A 264 20.86 13.98 -0.53
N PHE A 265 19.74 14.03 0.20
CA PHE A 265 18.87 12.87 0.38
C PHE A 265 18.24 12.43 -0.94
N GLU A 266 17.76 13.37 -1.76
CA GLU A 266 17.17 13.08 -3.07
C GLU A 266 18.18 12.44 -4.04
N ASP A 267 19.38 13.02 -4.13
CA ASP A 267 20.48 12.48 -4.96
C ASP A 267 20.85 11.06 -4.55
N MET A 268 20.99 10.81 -3.25
CA MET A 268 21.35 9.50 -2.72
C MET A 268 20.24 8.46 -2.93
N LEU A 269 18.98 8.86 -2.78
CA LEU A 269 17.83 7.99 -3.05
C LEU A 269 17.77 7.62 -4.53
N GLU A 270 17.98 8.59 -5.43
CA GLU A 270 17.98 8.36 -6.87
C GLU A 270 19.16 7.49 -7.31
N ALA A 271 20.36 7.75 -6.79
CA ALA A 271 21.52 6.90 -7.02
C ALA A 271 21.28 5.44 -6.59
N ALA A 272 20.64 5.23 -5.43
CA ALA A 272 20.29 3.90 -4.95
C ALA A 272 19.26 3.20 -5.86
N LYS A 273 18.26 3.95 -6.37
CA LYS A 273 17.28 3.42 -7.35
C LYS A 273 17.92 3.08 -8.68
N LEU A 274 18.79 3.94 -9.22
CA LEU A 274 19.53 3.69 -10.46
C LEU A 274 20.42 2.46 -10.34
N LYS A 275 21.08 2.28 -9.19
CA LYS A 275 21.87 1.06 -8.90
C LYS A 275 21.02 -0.20 -8.90
N ALA A 276 19.80 -0.14 -8.35
CA ALA A 276 18.89 -1.29 -8.28
C ALA A 276 18.10 -1.55 -9.58
N ALA A 277 18.02 -0.57 -10.48
CA ALA A 277 17.19 -0.64 -11.68
C ALA A 277 17.49 -1.84 -12.60
N PRO A 278 18.75 -2.21 -12.90
CA PRO A 278 19.03 -3.36 -13.78
C PRO A 278 18.49 -4.67 -13.22
N GLU A 279 18.60 -4.89 -11.91
CA GLU A 279 18.08 -6.10 -11.27
C GLU A 279 16.55 -6.07 -11.19
N ALA A 280 15.96 -4.89 -10.96
CA ALA A 280 14.52 -4.72 -10.99
C ALA A 280 13.93 -5.04 -12.36
N GLU A 281 14.58 -4.63 -13.45
CA GLU A 281 14.14 -4.98 -14.81
C GLU A 281 14.21 -6.49 -15.09
N LYS A 282 15.23 -7.20 -14.59
CA LYS A 282 15.28 -8.67 -14.68
C LYS A 282 14.10 -9.31 -13.94
N ILE A 283 13.81 -8.86 -12.71
CA ILE A 283 12.70 -9.37 -11.91
C ILE A 283 11.36 -9.06 -12.58
N LYS A 284 11.20 -7.86 -13.17
CA LYS A 284 10.00 -7.52 -13.95
C LYS A 284 9.81 -8.44 -15.15
N ALA A 285 10.88 -8.71 -15.90
CA ALA A 285 10.84 -9.59 -17.06
C ALA A 285 10.49 -11.03 -16.66
N LEU A 286 11.07 -11.55 -15.58
CA LEU A 286 10.74 -12.87 -15.04
C LEU A 286 9.27 -12.93 -14.58
N TRP A 287 8.81 -11.92 -13.83
CA TRP A 287 7.42 -11.86 -13.38
C TRP A 287 6.42 -11.90 -14.54
N GLN A 288 6.75 -11.24 -15.66
CA GLN A 288 5.93 -11.28 -16.88
C GLN A 288 6.01 -12.66 -17.55
N SER A 289 7.21 -13.20 -17.78
CA SER A 289 7.38 -14.47 -18.50
C SER A 289 6.71 -15.66 -17.80
N GLU A 290 6.69 -15.66 -16.46
CA GLU A 290 5.96 -16.66 -15.66
C GLU A 290 4.43 -16.59 -15.84
N ARG A 291 3.88 -15.43 -16.20
CA ARG A 291 2.43 -15.15 -16.25
C ARG A 291 1.85 -15.13 -17.65
N VAL A 292 2.66 -14.82 -18.67
CA VAL A 292 2.23 -14.78 -20.08
C VAL A 292 1.54 -16.09 -20.49
N PRO A 293 2.08 -17.31 -20.24
CA PRO A 293 1.49 -18.54 -20.75
C PRO A 293 0.04 -18.76 -20.29
N ALA A 294 -0.25 -18.57 -19.00
CA ALA A 294 -1.60 -18.76 -18.46
C ALA A 294 -2.59 -17.73 -19.03
N LEU A 295 -2.17 -16.48 -19.20
CA LEU A 295 -3.01 -15.44 -19.79
C LEU A 295 -3.26 -15.68 -21.29
N VAL A 296 -2.26 -16.13 -22.03
CA VAL A 296 -2.39 -16.51 -23.45
C VAL A 296 -3.36 -17.68 -23.59
N GLU A 297 -3.22 -18.73 -22.78
CA GLU A 297 -4.14 -19.87 -22.80
C GLU A 297 -5.59 -19.43 -22.58
N ARG A 298 -5.83 -18.54 -21.60
CA ARG A 298 -7.15 -17.98 -21.31
C ARG A 298 -7.72 -17.18 -22.50
N LEU A 299 -6.89 -16.34 -23.13
CA LEU A 299 -7.30 -15.52 -24.28
C LEU A 299 -7.61 -16.39 -25.51
N VAL A 300 -6.82 -17.43 -25.76
CA VAL A 300 -7.07 -18.39 -26.85
C VAL A 300 -8.37 -19.15 -26.63
N LYS A 301 -8.65 -19.60 -25.38
CA LYS A 301 -9.94 -20.21 -25.02
C LYS A 301 -11.12 -19.26 -25.23
N ALA A 302 -10.90 -17.95 -25.11
CA ALA A 302 -11.89 -16.91 -25.40
C ALA A 302 -11.98 -16.53 -26.90
N GLY A 303 -11.29 -17.25 -27.80
CA GLY A 303 -11.38 -17.07 -29.25
C GLY A 303 -10.40 -16.06 -29.85
N VAL A 304 -9.41 -15.58 -29.08
CA VAL A 304 -8.34 -14.71 -29.60
C VAL A 304 -7.28 -15.58 -30.29
N SER A 305 -6.77 -15.18 -31.46
CA SER A 305 -5.71 -15.95 -32.12
C SER A 305 -4.41 -15.90 -31.29
N THR A 306 -3.57 -16.94 -31.40
CA THR A 306 -2.36 -17.09 -30.58
C THR A 306 -1.44 -15.87 -30.64
N ASP A 307 -1.15 -15.35 -31.83
CA ASP A 307 -0.27 -14.17 -32.00
C ASP A 307 -0.84 -12.95 -31.30
N GLN A 308 -2.16 -12.73 -31.44
CA GLN A 308 -2.85 -11.62 -30.79
C GLN A 308 -2.96 -11.81 -29.28
N ALA A 309 -3.10 -13.05 -28.81
CA ALA A 309 -3.18 -13.39 -27.40
C ALA A 309 -1.84 -13.09 -26.71
N THR A 310 -0.71 -13.42 -27.33
CA THR A 310 0.64 -13.13 -26.81
C THR A 310 0.87 -11.62 -26.65
N GLU A 311 0.68 -10.84 -27.73
CA GLU A 311 0.85 -9.38 -27.70
C GLU A 311 -0.07 -8.73 -26.65
N ARG A 312 -1.32 -9.21 -26.57
CA ARG A 312 -2.32 -8.72 -25.63
C ARG A 312 -1.97 -9.07 -24.18
N ALA A 313 -1.42 -10.25 -23.93
CA ALA A 313 -0.97 -10.68 -22.62
C ALA A 313 0.22 -9.84 -22.13
N GLU A 314 1.25 -9.68 -22.96
CA GLU A 314 2.44 -8.87 -22.67
C GLU A 314 2.07 -7.42 -22.34
N ARG A 315 1.23 -6.79 -23.20
CA ARG A 315 0.76 -5.42 -22.95
C ARG A 315 0.00 -5.29 -21.63
N THR A 316 -0.87 -6.26 -21.32
CA THR A 316 -1.67 -6.28 -20.09
C THR A 316 -0.79 -6.35 -18.85
N LEU A 317 0.21 -7.23 -18.86
CA LEU A 317 1.14 -7.43 -17.74
C LEU A 317 2.11 -6.24 -17.59
N ALA A 318 2.66 -5.71 -18.68
CA ALA A 318 3.50 -4.52 -18.66
C ALA A 318 2.75 -3.28 -18.15
N SER A 319 1.48 -3.13 -18.55
CA SER A 319 0.60 -2.07 -18.03
C SER A 319 0.38 -2.20 -16.52
N ALA A 320 0.17 -3.43 -16.03
CA ALA A 320 -0.07 -3.67 -14.61
C ALA A 320 1.14 -3.27 -13.74
N GLN A 321 2.37 -3.56 -14.19
CA GLN A 321 3.59 -3.11 -13.51
C GLN A 321 3.67 -1.57 -13.42
N ARG A 322 3.20 -0.86 -14.46
CA ARG A 322 3.07 0.62 -14.49
C ARG A 322 1.88 1.18 -13.72
N GLY A 323 1.12 0.35 -13.01
CA GLY A 323 0.01 0.80 -12.17
C GLY A 323 -1.33 0.92 -12.89
N VAL A 324 -1.49 0.31 -14.06
CA VAL A 324 -2.74 0.29 -14.81
C VAL A 324 -3.15 -1.15 -15.11
N LEU A 325 -4.24 -1.62 -14.50
CA LEU A 325 -4.79 -2.95 -14.74
C LEU A 325 -5.78 -2.87 -15.91
N LEU A 326 -5.44 -3.49 -17.04
CA LEU A 326 -6.29 -3.53 -18.22
C LEU A 326 -7.37 -4.62 -18.10
N GLY A 327 -8.38 -4.59 -18.98
CA GLY A 327 -9.58 -5.42 -18.89
C GLY A 327 -9.31 -6.92 -18.78
N ASP A 328 -8.23 -7.42 -19.37
CA ASP A 328 -7.84 -8.84 -19.30
C ASP A 328 -7.05 -9.22 -18.05
N PHE A 329 -6.63 -8.25 -17.25
CA PHE A 329 -5.92 -8.50 -16.01
C PHE A 329 -6.86 -9.14 -15.00
N GLU A 330 -6.39 -10.19 -14.33
CA GLU A 330 -7.16 -10.92 -13.32
C GLU A 330 -6.86 -10.37 -11.92
N VAL A 331 -7.91 -10.15 -11.15
CA VAL A 331 -7.85 -9.72 -9.74
C VAL A 331 -8.43 -10.83 -8.88
N GLN A 332 -7.68 -11.26 -7.87
CA GLN A 332 -8.16 -12.20 -6.86
C GLN A 332 -8.88 -11.47 -5.73
N LEU A 333 -10.16 -11.74 -5.55
CA LEU A 333 -10.98 -11.26 -4.45
C LEU A 333 -10.57 -11.95 -3.13
N ASP A 334 -10.96 -11.38 -2.00
CA ASP A 334 -10.71 -11.98 -0.69
C ASP A 334 -11.45 -13.30 -0.47
N SER A 335 -12.58 -13.51 -1.16
CA SER A 335 -13.32 -14.77 -1.26
C SER A 335 -12.53 -15.91 -1.92
N GLY A 336 -11.43 -15.60 -2.61
CA GLY A 336 -10.67 -16.54 -3.44
C GLY A 336 -11.13 -16.61 -4.90
N GLU A 337 -12.26 -15.98 -5.25
CA GLU A 337 -12.72 -15.82 -6.62
C GLU A 337 -11.72 -14.96 -7.43
N THR A 338 -11.43 -15.35 -8.66
CA THR A 338 -10.60 -14.58 -9.60
C THR A 338 -11.49 -14.00 -10.68
N VAL A 339 -11.46 -12.67 -10.85
CA VAL A 339 -12.32 -11.94 -11.78
C VAL A 339 -11.46 -11.00 -12.64
N THR A 340 -11.79 -10.86 -13.93
CA THR A 340 -11.07 -9.91 -14.80
C THR A 340 -11.48 -8.47 -14.49
N VAL A 341 -10.58 -7.52 -14.73
CA VAL A 341 -10.90 -6.08 -14.61
C VAL A 341 -12.07 -5.70 -15.53
N GLY A 342 -12.17 -6.30 -16.72
CA GLY A 342 -13.29 -6.11 -17.64
C GLY A 342 -14.62 -6.44 -16.96
N ALA A 343 -14.74 -7.65 -16.39
CA ALA A 343 -15.94 -8.06 -15.68
C ALA A 343 -16.23 -7.21 -14.44
N ILE A 344 -15.18 -6.78 -13.70
CA ILE A 344 -15.33 -5.83 -12.58
C ILE A 344 -15.92 -4.50 -13.05
N LEU A 345 -15.50 -4.01 -14.21
CA LEU A 345 -15.96 -2.76 -14.78
C LEU A 345 -17.34 -2.86 -15.45
N ASP A 346 -17.74 -4.04 -15.89
CA ASP A 346 -19.06 -4.32 -16.46
C ASP A 346 -20.14 -4.39 -15.37
N ASP A 347 -19.80 -4.83 -14.15
CA ASP A 347 -20.71 -4.86 -13.00
C ASP A 347 -20.15 -4.11 -11.78
N ARG A 348 -19.97 -2.80 -11.94
CA ARG A 348 -19.39 -1.93 -10.90
C ARG A 348 -20.18 -1.93 -9.61
N ALA A 349 -21.52 -2.05 -9.71
CA ALA A 349 -22.40 -2.05 -8.55
C ALA A 349 -22.14 -3.26 -7.67
N ARG A 350 -21.98 -4.45 -8.27
CA ARG A 350 -21.61 -5.67 -7.54
C ARG A 350 -20.24 -5.54 -6.90
N PHE A 351 -19.21 -5.10 -7.62
CA PHE A 351 -17.82 -5.21 -7.14
C PHE A 351 -17.32 -4.01 -6.32
N HIS A 352 -18.07 -2.91 -6.24
CA HIS A 352 -17.62 -1.75 -5.47
C HIS A 352 -17.39 -2.11 -4.00
N GLY A 353 -16.26 -1.65 -3.43
CA GLY A 353 -15.95 -1.84 -2.02
C GLY A 353 -15.42 -3.22 -1.64
N HIS A 354 -15.43 -4.19 -2.56
CA HIS A 354 -14.90 -5.53 -2.33
C HIS A 354 -13.40 -5.50 -2.02
N LEU A 355 -12.98 -6.41 -1.15
CA LEU A 355 -11.58 -6.59 -0.78
C LEU A 355 -10.91 -7.56 -1.74
N THR A 356 -9.60 -7.37 -1.93
CA THR A 356 -8.81 -8.17 -2.87
C THR A 356 -7.46 -8.54 -2.27
N LYS A 357 -6.75 -9.48 -2.88
CA LYS A 357 -5.29 -9.62 -2.69
C LYS A 357 -4.56 -8.48 -3.40
N ASP A 358 -3.24 -8.42 -3.25
CA ASP A 358 -2.42 -7.51 -4.06
C ASP A 358 -2.50 -7.94 -5.53
N PRO A 359 -2.73 -7.02 -6.50
CA PRO A 359 -2.85 -7.39 -7.90
C PRO A 359 -1.59 -8.02 -8.50
N LEU A 360 -0.40 -7.55 -8.10
CA LEU A 360 0.86 -8.02 -8.68
C LEU A 360 1.48 -9.17 -7.88
N GLU A 361 1.22 -9.20 -6.57
CA GLU A 361 1.73 -10.19 -5.63
C GLU A 361 0.61 -10.81 -4.79
N PRO A 362 -0.32 -11.62 -5.37
CA PRO A 362 -1.44 -12.21 -4.62
C PRO A 362 -1.02 -13.01 -3.37
N GLY A 363 0.20 -13.58 -3.38
CA GLY A 363 0.80 -14.30 -2.25
C GLY A 363 1.48 -13.43 -1.19
N TYR A 364 1.42 -12.09 -1.29
CA TYR A 364 2.03 -11.15 -0.34
C TYR A 364 1.62 -11.47 1.10
N GLN A 365 2.60 -11.60 2.01
CA GLN A 365 2.41 -11.98 3.42
C GLN A 365 1.46 -13.18 3.61
N ASN A 366 1.72 -14.29 2.91
CA ASN A 366 0.92 -15.52 2.96
C ASN A 366 -0.53 -15.30 2.48
N GLY A 367 -0.69 -14.56 1.37
CA GLY A 367 -2.00 -14.31 0.78
C GLY A 367 -2.84 -13.32 1.57
N LYS A 368 -2.23 -12.34 2.23
CA LYS A 368 -2.94 -11.32 3.00
C LYS A 368 -3.87 -10.53 2.12
N THR A 369 -5.13 -10.40 2.53
CA THR A 369 -6.07 -9.46 1.91
C THR A 369 -5.60 -8.03 2.19
N CYS A 370 -5.30 -7.28 1.14
CA CYS A 370 -4.68 -5.96 1.26
C CYS A 370 -5.16 -4.96 0.21
N GLY A 371 -5.95 -5.38 -0.77
CA GLY A 371 -6.55 -4.53 -1.78
C GLY A 371 -8.01 -4.21 -1.52
N LYS A 372 -8.49 -3.12 -2.13
CA LYS A 372 -9.90 -2.71 -2.12
C LYS A 372 -10.27 -1.98 -3.41
N LEU A 373 -11.44 -2.31 -3.97
CA LEU A 373 -11.99 -1.72 -5.19
C LEU A 373 -12.82 -0.45 -4.91
N TYR A 374 -12.56 0.61 -5.67
CA TYR A 374 -13.36 1.84 -5.69
C TYR A 374 -13.76 2.16 -7.13
N LEU A 375 -15.05 2.02 -7.48
CA LEU A 375 -15.51 1.88 -8.87
C LEU A 375 -16.51 2.98 -9.30
N PHE A 376 -17.11 3.70 -8.36
CA PHE A 376 -18.11 4.74 -8.66
C PHE A 376 -17.51 6.13 -8.99
N GLY A 377 -16.19 6.24 -9.05
CA GLY A 377 -15.53 7.44 -9.58
C GLY A 377 -15.38 7.39 -11.11
N SER A 378 -15.15 8.54 -11.74
CA SER A 378 -14.84 8.61 -13.18
C SER A 378 -13.56 7.84 -13.55
N SER A 379 -12.66 7.64 -12.59
CA SER A 379 -11.52 6.75 -12.67
C SER A 379 -11.66 5.61 -11.64
N PRO A 380 -12.15 4.44 -12.04
CA PRO A 380 -12.15 3.25 -11.18
C PRO A 380 -10.72 2.87 -10.78
N ILE A 381 -10.53 2.53 -9.50
CA ILE A 381 -9.22 2.21 -8.93
C ILE A 381 -9.28 1.00 -8.01
N LEU A 382 -8.13 0.33 -7.85
CA LEU A 382 -7.86 -0.64 -6.80
C LEU A 382 -6.71 -0.10 -5.96
N THR A 383 -6.93 0.11 -4.67
CA THR A 383 -5.84 0.48 -3.75
C THR A 383 -5.33 -0.77 -3.04
N SER A 384 -4.08 -1.12 -3.23
CA SER A 384 -3.38 -2.13 -2.43
C SER A 384 -2.65 -1.46 -1.27
N ARG A 385 -2.64 -2.09 -0.10
CA ARG A 385 -1.85 -1.70 1.08
C ARG A 385 -0.55 -2.49 1.19
N ALA A 386 -0.23 -3.35 0.23
CA ALA A 386 1.04 -4.06 0.21
C ALA A 386 2.20 -3.06 0.07
N HIS A 387 3.33 -3.39 0.69
CA HIS A 387 4.58 -2.63 0.58
C HIS A 387 4.52 -1.13 0.96
N GLY A 388 3.51 -0.68 1.71
CA GLY A 388 3.32 0.73 2.06
C GLY A 388 2.20 1.42 1.28
N GLY A 389 1.69 0.76 0.24
CA GLY A 389 0.51 1.16 -0.51
C GLY A 389 0.79 1.51 -1.97
N LYS A 390 -0.13 1.12 -2.86
CA LYS A 390 -0.12 1.47 -4.29
C LYS A 390 -1.55 1.56 -4.80
N THR A 391 -1.84 2.56 -5.61
CA THR A 391 -3.13 2.71 -6.29
C THR A 391 -2.96 2.30 -7.75
N PHE A 392 -3.82 1.40 -8.21
CA PHE A 392 -3.88 0.96 -9.59
C PHE A 392 -5.12 1.53 -10.26
N ARG A 393 -4.95 2.09 -11.46
CA ARG A 393 -6.08 2.50 -12.31
C ARG A 393 -6.65 1.27 -13.00
N LEU A 394 -7.97 1.12 -13.03
CA LEU A 394 -8.64 0.08 -13.78
C LEU A 394 -9.11 0.66 -15.10
N MET A 395 -8.75 0.01 -16.19
CA MET A 395 -9.14 0.42 -17.53
C MET A 395 -9.70 -0.77 -18.30
N ARG A 396 -10.68 -0.51 -19.17
CA ARG A 396 -11.10 -1.52 -20.14
C ARG A 396 -9.95 -1.84 -21.08
N GLN A 397 -10.00 -3.03 -21.67
CA GLN A 397 -9.04 -3.40 -22.69
C GLN A 397 -9.18 -2.43 -23.87
N PRO A 398 -8.08 -1.83 -24.37
CA PRO A 398 -8.16 -0.98 -25.54
C PRO A 398 -8.82 -1.73 -26.70
N SER A 399 -9.78 -1.08 -27.36
CA SER A 399 -10.45 -1.64 -28.54
C SER A 399 -9.45 -1.73 -29.68
N ARG A 400 -9.46 -2.84 -30.42
CA ARG A 400 -8.65 -2.99 -31.61
C ARG A 400 -9.40 -2.45 -32.81
N LEU A 401 -8.82 -1.48 -33.52
CA LEU A 401 -9.34 -1.00 -34.81
C LEU A 401 -8.30 -1.20 -35.91
N TYR A 402 -8.80 -1.34 -37.14
CA TYR A 402 -7.94 -1.57 -38.31
C TYR A 402 -7.97 -0.37 -39.26
N LEU A 403 -6.79 0.19 -39.54
CA LEU A 403 -6.58 1.16 -40.60
C LEU A 403 -6.46 0.43 -41.93
N GLN A 404 -7.52 0.49 -42.73
CA GLN A 404 -7.52 0.01 -44.11
C GLN A 404 -7.03 1.11 -45.07
N LYS A 405 -6.34 0.72 -46.14
CA LYS A 405 -5.93 1.67 -47.19
C LYS A 405 -7.17 2.34 -47.78
N GLY A 406 -7.25 3.67 -47.71
CA GLY A 406 -8.42 4.46 -48.14
C GLY A 406 -9.59 4.46 -47.16
N GLY A 407 -9.54 3.72 -46.04
CA GLY A 407 -10.64 3.54 -45.09
C GLY A 407 -10.65 4.52 -43.91
N LYS A 408 -10.04 5.71 -44.05
CA LYS A 408 -9.91 6.67 -42.92
C LYS A 408 -11.26 7.15 -42.38
N ALA A 409 -12.24 7.42 -43.25
CA ALA A 409 -13.58 7.85 -42.83
C ALA A 409 -14.27 6.81 -41.95
N GLY A 410 -14.31 5.54 -42.39
CA GLY A 410 -14.88 4.46 -41.58
C GLY A 410 -14.10 4.19 -40.30
N LEU A 411 -12.80 4.48 -40.27
CA LEU A 411 -12.02 4.42 -39.03
C LEU A 411 -12.44 5.53 -38.05
N VAL A 412 -12.67 6.75 -38.54
CA VAL A 412 -13.15 7.88 -37.74
C VAL A 412 -14.49 7.55 -37.10
N ASP A 413 -15.43 7.01 -37.86
CA ASP A 413 -16.76 6.61 -37.34
C ASP A 413 -16.63 5.56 -36.23
N GLN A 414 -15.78 4.55 -36.44
CA GLN A 414 -15.49 3.54 -35.42
C GLN A 414 -14.83 4.14 -34.18
N ILE A 415 -13.92 5.11 -34.33
CA ILE A 415 -13.32 5.81 -33.19
C ILE A 415 -14.39 6.55 -32.40
N ILE A 416 -15.24 7.33 -33.07
CA ILE A 416 -16.32 8.11 -32.43
C ILE A 416 -17.29 7.18 -31.69
N ASP A 417 -17.73 6.11 -32.34
CA ASP A 417 -18.60 5.09 -31.73
C ASP A 417 -17.97 4.52 -30.45
N ARG A 418 -16.69 4.11 -30.51
CA ARG A 418 -16.00 3.55 -29.35
C ARG A 418 -15.82 4.55 -28.22
N LEU A 419 -15.45 5.79 -28.53
CA LEU A 419 -15.34 6.86 -27.53
C LEU A 419 -16.69 7.19 -26.90
N GLY A 420 -17.79 7.10 -27.67
CA GLY A 420 -19.15 7.33 -27.17
C GLY A 420 -19.62 6.30 -26.13
N HIS A 421 -18.99 5.13 -26.08
CA HIS A 421 -19.26 4.10 -25.08
C HIS A 421 -18.33 4.17 -23.85
N GLU A 422 -17.41 5.14 -23.80
CA GLU A 422 -16.52 5.33 -22.64
C GLU A 422 -17.23 6.10 -21.52
N PRO A 423 -17.25 5.58 -20.28
CA PRO A 423 -18.05 6.14 -19.19
C PRO A 423 -17.51 7.46 -18.62
N ASP A 424 -16.28 7.86 -18.96
CA ASP A 424 -15.65 9.11 -18.52
C ASP A 424 -15.62 10.19 -19.61
N LEU A 425 -16.10 9.90 -20.82
CA LEU A 425 -16.12 10.81 -21.97
C LEU A 425 -17.54 11.28 -22.26
N PHE A 426 -17.71 12.58 -22.40
CA PHE A 426 -19.01 13.21 -22.67
C PHE A 426 -18.84 14.33 -23.69
N LEU A 427 -19.95 14.75 -24.31
CA LEU A 427 -20.00 15.97 -25.10
C LEU A 427 -20.64 17.09 -24.27
N LYS A 428 -19.92 18.19 -24.07
CA LYS A 428 -20.42 19.41 -23.42
C LYS A 428 -20.36 20.55 -24.42
N GLY A 429 -21.52 20.98 -24.91
CA GLY A 429 -21.62 22.07 -25.89
C GLY A 429 -20.87 21.79 -27.19
N GLY A 430 -20.84 20.54 -27.66
CA GLY A 430 -20.10 20.13 -28.87
C GLY A 430 -18.61 19.89 -28.65
N ILE A 431 -18.11 20.00 -27.42
CA ILE A 431 -16.70 19.71 -27.11
C ILE A 431 -16.62 18.38 -26.34
N PRO A 432 -15.81 17.39 -26.78
CA PRO A 432 -15.52 16.22 -26.00
C PRO A 432 -14.78 16.63 -24.74
N VAL A 433 -15.35 16.26 -23.60
CA VAL A 433 -14.80 16.50 -22.27
C VAL A 433 -14.58 15.17 -21.58
N ARG A 434 -13.49 15.07 -20.83
CA ARG A 434 -13.24 13.96 -19.90
C ARG A 434 -13.54 14.41 -18.48
N ILE A 435 -14.28 13.61 -17.72
CA ILE A 435 -14.54 13.88 -16.31
C ILE A 435 -13.38 13.33 -15.47
N GLU A 436 -12.61 14.20 -14.84
CA GLU A 436 -11.54 13.84 -13.90
C GLU A 436 -11.75 14.55 -12.58
N ASN A 437 -11.79 13.80 -11.47
CA ASN A 437 -11.95 14.34 -10.11
C ASN A 437 -13.18 15.27 -9.94
N GLY A 438 -14.26 15.01 -10.68
CA GLY A 438 -15.48 15.83 -10.65
C GLY A 438 -15.41 17.09 -11.54
N GLU A 439 -14.28 17.33 -12.21
CA GLU A 439 -14.10 18.43 -13.15
C GLU A 439 -14.21 17.95 -14.60
N ALA A 440 -14.87 18.73 -15.44
CA ALA A 440 -14.93 18.48 -16.88
C ALA A 440 -13.72 19.13 -17.57
N ARG A 441 -12.82 18.31 -18.13
CA ARG A 441 -11.65 18.78 -18.86
C ARG A 441 -11.86 18.64 -20.37
N PRO A 442 -11.80 19.74 -21.15
CA PRO A 442 -11.93 19.67 -22.60
C PRO A 442 -10.77 18.90 -23.25
N LEU A 443 -11.10 18.10 -24.26
CA LEU A 443 -10.15 17.31 -25.03
C LEU A 443 -9.86 17.99 -26.37
N PHE A 444 -8.91 18.92 -26.37
CA PHE A 444 -8.36 19.50 -27.59
C PHE A 444 -7.45 18.50 -28.33
N LYS A 445 -7.04 18.80 -29.56
CA LYS A 445 -6.32 17.91 -30.49
C LYS A 445 -5.31 16.95 -29.83
N HIS A 446 -4.36 17.45 -29.04
CA HIS A 446 -3.35 16.61 -28.39
C HIS A 446 -3.92 15.72 -27.27
N ALA A 447 -4.83 16.27 -26.45
CA ALA A 447 -5.50 15.52 -25.39
C ALA A 447 -6.46 14.47 -25.94
N LEU A 448 -7.16 14.77 -27.03
CA LEU A 448 -8.01 13.83 -27.75
C LEU A 448 -7.18 12.74 -28.41
N SER A 449 -6.09 13.09 -29.12
CA SER A 449 -5.17 12.12 -29.72
C SER A 449 -4.62 11.15 -28.68
N HIS A 450 -4.14 11.67 -27.54
CA HIS A 450 -3.69 10.85 -26.43
C HIS A 450 -4.82 9.96 -25.88
N THR A 451 -6.05 10.50 -25.77
CA THR A 451 -7.21 9.74 -25.30
C THR A 451 -7.55 8.59 -26.25
N ILE A 452 -7.62 8.85 -27.55
CA ILE A 452 -7.84 7.82 -28.58
C ILE A 452 -6.77 6.74 -28.49
N GLN A 453 -5.48 7.12 -28.50
CA GLN A 453 -4.37 6.16 -28.44
C GLN A 453 -4.32 5.37 -27.12
N SER A 454 -4.90 5.91 -26.04
CA SER A 454 -5.01 5.19 -24.76
C SER A 454 -6.18 4.20 -24.70
N ARG A 455 -7.20 4.35 -25.56
CA ARG A 455 -8.43 3.55 -25.59
C ARG A 455 -8.54 2.63 -26.79
N ILE A 456 -7.79 2.93 -27.85
CA ILE A 456 -7.86 2.28 -29.13
C ILE A 456 -6.44 1.93 -29.58
N ALA A 457 -6.21 0.64 -29.82
CA ALA A 457 -4.99 0.16 -30.45
C ALA A 457 -5.24 -0.02 -31.95
N LEU A 458 -4.46 0.68 -32.77
CA LEU A 458 -4.61 0.69 -34.22
C LEU A 458 -3.65 -0.29 -34.89
N PHE A 459 -4.16 -1.00 -35.89
CA PHE A 459 -3.39 -1.95 -36.68
C PHE A 459 -3.67 -1.80 -38.17
N SER A 460 -2.73 -2.19 -39.00
CA SER A 460 -2.96 -2.51 -40.42
C SER A 460 -2.75 -4.01 -40.62
N ARG A 461 -3.28 -4.60 -41.70
CA ARG A 461 -2.94 -5.98 -42.09
C ARG A 461 -1.95 -5.96 -43.24
N ASN A 462 -0.89 -6.75 -43.12
CA ASN A 462 0.02 -6.99 -44.24
C ASN A 462 -0.56 -8.04 -45.19
N ASP A 463 0.11 -8.25 -46.33
CA ASP A 463 -0.29 -9.21 -47.35
C ASP A 463 -0.32 -10.67 -46.86
N LYS A 464 0.33 -10.95 -45.72
CA LYS A 464 0.31 -12.26 -45.05
C LYS A 464 -0.82 -12.39 -44.01
N GLY A 465 -1.68 -11.37 -43.91
CA GLY A 465 -2.78 -11.32 -42.94
C GLY A 465 -2.35 -11.05 -41.49
N GLN A 466 -1.08 -10.69 -41.26
CA GLN A 466 -0.57 -10.36 -39.93
C GLN A 466 -0.89 -8.92 -39.59
N ASP A 467 -1.24 -8.69 -38.33
CA ASP A 467 -1.56 -7.36 -37.83
C ASP A 467 -0.27 -6.60 -37.47
N ILE A 468 -0.06 -5.44 -38.11
CA ILE A 468 1.06 -4.53 -37.86
C ILE A 468 0.52 -3.32 -37.07
N PRO A 469 1.05 -3.02 -35.87
CA PRO A 469 0.68 -1.83 -35.13
C PRO A 469 0.96 -0.57 -35.96
N VAL A 470 0.05 0.40 -35.95
CA VAL A 470 0.23 1.69 -36.62
C VAL A 470 -0.17 2.82 -35.69
N ASP A 471 0.55 3.94 -35.78
CA ASP A 471 0.20 5.14 -35.04
C ASP A 471 -1.08 5.76 -35.60
N LEU A 472 -1.83 6.45 -34.72
CA LEU A 472 -3.00 7.22 -35.11
C LEU A 472 -2.59 8.38 -36.03
N PRO A 473 -3.03 8.41 -37.30
CA PRO A 473 -2.67 9.50 -38.20
C PRO A 473 -3.22 10.84 -37.70
N GLY A 474 -2.42 11.90 -37.78
CA GLY A 474 -2.81 13.23 -37.28
C GLY A 474 -4.07 13.79 -37.94
N ASP A 475 -4.28 13.49 -39.23
CA ASP A 475 -5.46 13.90 -39.98
C ASP A 475 -6.73 13.14 -39.54
N VAL A 476 -6.61 11.91 -39.07
CA VAL A 476 -7.74 11.16 -38.48
C VAL A 476 -8.20 11.83 -37.18
N VAL A 477 -7.29 12.35 -36.36
CA VAL A 477 -7.65 13.12 -35.14
C VAL A 477 -8.43 14.38 -35.49
N GLU A 478 -7.99 15.09 -36.54
CA GLU A 478 -8.68 16.30 -37.02
C GLU A 478 -10.07 15.98 -37.55
N MET A 479 -10.24 14.88 -38.29
CA MET A 479 -11.55 14.41 -38.74
C MET A 479 -12.47 14.06 -37.57
N VAL A 480 -11.96 13.38 -36.52
CA VAL A 480 -12.74 13.10 -35.30
C VAL A 480 -13.18 14.40 -34.63
N MET A 481 -12.28 15.39 -34.49
CA MET A 481 -12.62 16.70 -33.92
C MET A 481 -13.69 17.41 -34.73
N ALA A 482 -13.54 17.45 -36.05
CA ALA A 482 -14.50 18.10 -36.95
C ALA A 482 -15.90 17.47 -36.84
N LEU A 483 -16.00 16.14 -36.77
CA LEU A 483 -17.28 15.45 -36.63
C LEU A 483 -17.89 15.56 -35.23
N LEU A 484 -17.08 15.72 -34.18
CA LEU A 484 -17.56 15.97 -32.83
C LEU A 484 -17.97 17.43 -32.60
N GLY A 485 -17.65 18.34 -33.52
CA GLY A 485 -17.99 19.76 -33.45
C GLY A 485 -16.95 20.65 -32.78
N VAL A 486 -15.68 20.21 -32.71
CA VAL A 486 -14.56 20.93 -32.09
C VAL A 486 -13.79 21.68 -33.16
N ASN A 487 -13.90 23.02 -33.17
CA ASN A 487 -13.01 23.91 -33.93
C ASN A 487 -11.79 24.29 -33.11
#